data_AF-A0A256ILK4-F1
#
_entry.id   AF-A0A256ILK4-F1
#
_cell.length_a   1.000
_cell.length_b   1.000
_cell.length_c   1.000
_cell.angle_alpha   90.00
_cell.angle_beta   90.00
_cell.angle_gamma   90.00
#
_symmetry.space_group_name_H-M   'P 1'
#
loop_
_entity.id
_entity.type
_entity.pdbx_description
1 polymer ?
#
loop_
_entity_poly.entity_id
_entity_poly.type
_entity_poly.pdbx_seq_one_letter_code
_entity_poly.pdbx_strand_id
1 'polypeptide(L)' 'MERGAIDVADLAGPFDLQATVESGQSYLWNRADGRTYEDLHAHGGDEWYETVVAPIPDVTDERVPLRVRQVGGV' A
#
# COMPACT_ATOMS: atom_id res chain seq x y z
N MET A 1 -8.69 15.76 2.08
CA MET A 1 -7.75 14.62 2.02
C MET A 1 -7.00 14.77 0.72
N GLU A 2 -5.70 15.03 0.82
CA GLU A 2 -4.82 15.17 -0.34
C GLU A 2 -4.76 13.86 -1.13
N ARG A 3 -4.64 13.96 -2.45
CA ARG A 3 -4.60 12.81 -3.35
C ARG A 3 -3.51 13.02 -4.39
N GLY A 4 -2.88 11.92 -4.79
CA GLY A 4 -1.87 11.90 -5.82
C GLY A 4 -1.74 10.50 -6.41
N ALA A 5 -0.86 10.38 -7.39
CA ALA A 5 -0.46 9.13 -8.00
C ALA A 5 1.05 9.15 -8.22
N ILE A 6 1.67 7.98 -8.13
CA ILE A 6 3.06 7.73 -8.49
C ILE A 6 3.00 6.70 -9.61
N ASP A 7 3.68 6.97 -10.73
CA ASP A 7 3.81 5.97 -11.78
C ASP A 7 4.73 4.86 -11.27
N VAL A 8 4.29 3.60 -11.37
CA VAL A 8 5.11 2.44 -10.94
C VAL A 8 6.40 2.37 -11.76
N ALA A 9 6.39 2.88 -13.00
CA ALA A 9 7.58 2.98 -13.84
C ALA A 9 8.65 3.95 -13.29
N ASP A 10 8.27 4.87 -12.39
CA ASP A 10 9.20 5.80 -11.74
C ASP A 10 9.89 5.15 -10.51
N LEU A 11 9.45 3.97 -10.09
CA LEU A 11 10.02 3.26 -8.94
C LEU A 11 11.31 2.51 -9.32
N ALA A 12 12.24 2.44 -8.36
CA ALA A 12 13.46 1.65 -8.53
C ALA A 12 13.16 0.14 -8.38
N GLY A 13 12.79 -0.49 -9.48
CA GLY A 13 12.56 -1.95 -9.56
C GLY A 13 11.08 -2.34 -9.61
N PRO A 14 10.78 -3.64 -9.75
CA PRO A 14 9.41 -4.13 -9.80
C PRO A 14 8.69 -3.90 -8.47
N PHE A 15 7.40 -3.56 -8.55
CA PHE A 15 6.55 -3.32 -7.38
C PHE A 15 5.16 -3.93 -7.56
N ASP A 16 4.74 -4.71 -6.56
CA ASP A 16 3.38 -5.21 -6.42
C ASP A 16 2.90 -4.90 -5.00
N LEU A 17 1.89 -4.05 -4.87
CA LEU A 17 1.36 -3.60 -3.58
C LEU A 17 0.73 -4.76 -2.80
N GLN A 18 -0.10 -5.58 -3.45
CA GLN A 18 -0.81 -6.68 -2.81
C GLN A 18 0.18 -7.72 -2.29
N ALA A 19 1.14 -8.14 -3.11
CA ALA A 19 2.16 -9.10 -2.71
C ALA A 19 3.03 -8.53 -1.59
N THR A 20 3.35 -7.24 -1.62
CA THR A 20 4.12 -6.60 -0.54
C THR A 20 3.38 -6.60 0.79
N VAL A 21 2.10 -6.22 0.81
CA VAL A 21 1.30 -6.16 2.04
C VAL A 21 0.95 -7.57 2.54
N GLU A 22 0.50 -8.45 1.65
CA GLU A 22 -0.03 -9.77 2.03
C GLU A 22 1.06 -10.85 2.15
N SER A 23 2.32 -10.55 1.84
CA SER A 23 3.48 -11.44 2.17
C SER A 23 3.75 -11.57 3.67
N GLY A 24 3.09 -10.76 4.50
CA GLY A 24 3.31 -10.72 5.95
C GLY A 24 4.60 -10.00 6.38
N GLN A 25 5.35 -9.41 5.45
CA GLN A 25 6.53 -8.58 5.75
C GLN A 25 6.14 -7.14 6.16
N SER A 26 4.87 -6.76 6.01
CA SER A 26 4.38 -5.39 6.24
C SER A 26 3.48 -5.34 7.48
N TYR A 27 3.97 -4.74 8.57
CA TYR A 27 3.18 -4.50 9.79
C TYR A 27 2.29 -3.25 9.65
N LEU A 28 1.15 -3.23 10.36
CA LEU A 28 0.21 -2.10 10.45
C LEU A 28 -0.52 -1.72 9.15
N TRP A 29 -0.57 -2.63 8.18
CA TRP A 29 -1.38 -2.50 6.97
C TRP A 29 -2.62 -3.37 7.06
N ASN A 30 -3.74 -2.87 6.54
CA ASN A 30 -4.99 -3.61 6.40
C ASN A 30 -5.55 -3.43 4.98
N ARG A 31 -6.06 -4.50 4.38
CA ARG A 31 -6.94 -4.38 3.21
C ARG A 31 -8.26 -3.77 3.65
N ALA A 32 -8.73 -2.77 2.92
CA ALA A 32 -9.87 -1.93 3.30
C ALA A 32 -11.21 -2.70 3.37
N ASP A 33 -11.30 -3.86 2.70
CA ASP A 33 -12.47 -4.73 2.73
C ASP A 33 -12.43 -5.78 3.85
N GLY A 34 -11.38 -5.78 4.68
CA GLY A 34 -11.20 -6.71 5.80
C GLY A 34 -10.69 -8.10 5.40
N ARG A 35 -10.43 -8.36 4.12
CA ARG A 35 -10.06 -9.68 3.58
C ARG A 35 -8.55 -9.87 3.40
N THR A 36 -7.77 -9.25 4.28
CA THR A 36 -6.30 -9.37 4.24
C THR A 36 -5.91 -10.82 4.54
N TYR A 37 -5.03 -11.41 3.73
CA TYR A 37 -4.51 -12.78 3.90
C TYR A 37 -5.52 -13.92 3.63
N GLU A 38 -6.62 -13.66 2.92
CA GLU A 38 -7.52 -14.74 2.48
C GLU A 38 -6.92 -15.59 1.36
N ASP A 39 -6.00 -15.02 0.56
CA ASP A 39 -5.37 -15.68 -0.58
C ASP A 39 -3.89 -15.97 -0.32
N LEU A 40 -3.48 -17.25 -0.42
CA LEU A 40 -2.11 -17.72 -0.16
C LEU A 40 -1.04 -17.19 -1.14
N HIS A 41 -1.46 -16.69 -2.32
CA HIS A 41 -0.57 -16.19 -3.37
C HIS A 41 -1.12 -14.89 -3.97
N ALA A 42 -1.58 -13.98 -3.10
CA ALA A 42 -2.15 -12.70 -3.48
C ALA A 42 -1.14 -11.83 -4.27
N HIS A 43 -1.46 -11.47 -5.51
CA HIS A 43 -0.67 -10.57 -6.36
C HIS A 43 -1.54 -9.95 -7.47
N GLY A 44 -1.14 -8.78 -7.97
CA GLY A 44 -1.74 -8.14 -9.15
C GLY A 44 -3.16 -7.59 -8.96
N GLY A 45 -3.70 -7.61 -7.74
CA GLY A 45 -4.98 -7.00 -7.40
C GLY A 45 -4.91 -5.47 -7.34
N ASP A 46 -6.06 -4.82 -7.50
CA ASP A 46 -6.22 -3.36 -7.43
C ASP A 46 -6.92 -2.89 -6.13
N GLU A 47 -6.80 -3.73 -5.11
CA GLU A 47 -7.47 -3.57 -3.83
C GLU A 47 -6.92 -2.38 -3.03
N TRP A 48 -7.79 -1.80 -2.21
CA TRP A 48 -7.39 -0.70 -1.34
C TRP A 48 -6.74 -1.23 -0.07
N TYR A 49 -5.62 -0.63 0.30
CA TYR A 49 -4.91 -0.88 1.54
C TYR A 49 -4.77 0.41 2.35
N GLU A 50 -4.80 0.27 3.67
CA GLU A 50 -4.85 1.36 4.62
C GLU A 50 -3.81 1.16 5.72
N THR A 51 -3.18 2.26 6.13
CA THR A 51 -2.23 2.29 7.26
C THR A 51 -2.23 3.66 7.92
N VAL A 52 -1.51 3.79 9.03
CA VAL A 52 -1.19 5.07 9.65
C VAL A 52 0.33 5.22 9.68
N VAL A 53 0.84 6.19 8.94
CA VAL A 53 2.27 6.51 8.97
C VAL A 53 2.58 7.36 10.21
N ALA A 54 3.74 7.10 10.81
CA ALA A 54 4.30 7.98 11.86
C ALA A 54 4.72 9.32 11.23
N PRO A 55 5.00 10.36 12.06
CA PRO A 55 5.66 11.57 11.58
C PRO A 55 6.92 11.24 10.78
N ILE A 56 7.10 11.88 9.64
CA ILE A 56 8.25 11.71 8.74
C ILE A 56 8.95 13.07 8.62
N PRO A 57 10.22 13.18 9.02
CA PRO A 57 10.98 14.43 8.89
C PRO A 57 10.87 15.01 7.48
N ASP A 58 10.69 16.33 7.41
CA ASP A 58 10.53 17.10 6.16
C ASP A 58 9.28 16.77 5.33
N VAL A 59 8.36 15.92 5.83
CA VAL A 59 7.12 15.55 5.15
C VAL A 59 5.88 15.85 6.00
N THR A 60 5.85 15.40 7.26
CA THR A 60 4.72 15.62 8.18
C THR A 60 5.13 15.43 9.65
N ASP A 61 4.65 16.31 10.53
CA ASP A 61 4.86 16.24 11.98
C ASP A 61 3.78 15.43 12.72
N GLU A 62 2.70 15.06 12.02
CA GLU A 62 1.56 14.33 12.57
C GLU A 62 1.52 12.88 12.08
N ARG A 63 0.77 12.03 12.80
CA ARG A 63 0.38 10.71 12.29
C ARG A 63 -0.67 10.88 11.21
N VAL A 64 -0.43 10.31 10.03
CA VAL A 64 -1.32 10.51 8.88
C VAL A 64 -1.94 9.16 8.47
N PRO A 65 -3.28 9.05 8.42
CA PRO A 65 -3.92 7.91 7.80
C PRO A 65 -3.69 7.95 6.28
N LEU A 66 -3.20 6.85 5.73
CA LEU A 66 -2.92 6.68 4.30
C LEU A 66 -3.83 5.59 3.74
N ARG A 67 -4.36 5.84 2.54
CA ARG A 67 -5.10 4.85 1.74
C ARG A 67 -4.54 4.82 0.33
N VAL A 68 -4.10 3.64 -0.12
CA VAL A 68 -3.44 3.44 -1.43
C VAL A 68 -3.97 2.20 -2.12
N ARG A 69 -3.88 2.18 -3.45
CA ARG A 69 -4.06 1.00 -4.29
C ARG A 69 -3.09 1.09 -5.48
N GLN A 70 -2.71 -0.05 -6.03
CA GLN A 70 -2.05 -0.12 -7.33
C GLN A 70 -3.13 -0.30 -8.41
N VAL A 71 -2.96 0.35 -9.56
CA VAL A 71 -3.85 0.17 -10.72
C VAL A 71 -2.99 0.00 -11.97
N GLY A 72 -3.40 -0.90 -12.86
CA GLY A 72 -2.49 -1.41 -13.88
C GLY A 72 -1.55 -2.44 -13.25
N GLY A 73 -1.62 -3.68 -13.75
CA GLY A 73 -0.94 -4.83 -13.14
C GLY A 73 0.59 -4.71 -13.11
N VAL A 74 1.23 -5.82 -12.73
CA VAL A 74 2.70 -5.98 -12.73
C VAL A 74 3.21 -6.27 -14.14
#